data_AF-A0A2T4V4B0-F1
#
_entry.id   AF-A0A2T4V4B0-F1
#
_cell.length_a   1.000
_cell.length_b   1.000
_cell.length_c   1.000
_cell.angle_alpha   90.00
_cell.angle_beta   90.00
_cell.angle_gamma   90.00
#
_symmetry.space_group_name_H-M   'P 1'
#
loop_
_entity.id
_entity.type
_entity.pdbx_description
1 polymer ?
#
loop_
_entity_poly.entity_id
_entity_poly.type
_entity_poly.pdbx_seq_one_letter_code
_entity_poly.pdbx_strand_id
1 'polypeptide(L)'
;MKIRPFRSPSLPSLRTNDAPSLPSRSAPTSPVQTRNLPPRPSVPTPEQLQAGKNNLKPTDYGVVHPDLQGIRTRRDSGQAGHQFADFTSDVRHSTGALMSQPNGNRLMTELNGRTQAVNPGLVGTQNKPLTVADVYSGRNASIPNANAPRYDGTYAGIQKAYRYDGTPGAGLPSTLKYDERFNEQNPGARFNSLGHESVHAWRNANGVAVSPLEVSPRRNDPLIQNNPPIVGQVIGHRAHMQEEFETVGMKPTPHTPNRDGWAPNENLIRQEHGLPLRNNYSGETPAKVNELTGNINQGLLDQRSWATKMWDRNPEPPLQPMIDHLEK
;
A
#
# COMPACT_ATOMS: atom_id res chain seq x y z
N MET A 1 8.97 -39.43 -35.95
CA MET A 1 8.37 -38.46 -36.89
C MET A 1 9.13 -37.15 -36.73
N LYS A 2 10.00 -36.80 -37.69
CA LYS A 2 10.89 -35.62 -37.63
C LYS A 2 10.19 -34.42 -38.30
N ILE A 3 9.95 -33.35 -37.56
CA ILE A 3 9.40 -32.09 -38.08
C ILE A 3 10.54 -31.06 -38.15
N ARG A 4 10.71 -30.48 -39.34
CA ARG A 4 11.78 -29.55 -39.75
C ARG A 4 11.49 -28.10 -39.29
N PRO A 5 12.53 -27.25 -39.18
CA PRO A 5 12.42 -25.88 -38.64
C PRO A 5 11.87 -24.87 -39.67
N PHE A 6 11.14 -23.88 -39.17
CA PHE A 6 10.63 -22.74 -39.93
C PHE A 6 11.75 -21.75 -40.28
N ARG A 7 11.77 -21.34 -41.55
CA ARG A 7 12.73 -20.43 -42.18
C ARG A 7 12.04 -19.08 -42.42
N SER A 8 12.66 -17.99 -41.98
CA SER A 8 12.22 -16.61 -42.19
C SER A 8 12.19 -16.24 -43.68
N PRO A 9 11.18 -15.48 -44.18
CA PRO A 9 11.24 -14.90 -45.51
C PRO A 9 11.89 -13.51 -45.50
N SER A 10 12.95 -13.41 -46.29
CA SER A 10 13.61 -12.17 -46.74
C SER A 10 12.75 -11.48 -47.79
N LEU A 11 12.61 -10.15 -47.73
CA LEU A 11 12.05 -9.35 -48.82
C LEU A 11 13.16 -8.70 -49.66
N PRO A 12 13.04 -8.66 -50.99
CA PRO A 12 14.07 -8.15 -51.89
C PRO A 12 14.01 -6.62 -52.07
N SER A 13 15.18 -6.05 -52.35
CA SER A 13 15.36 -4.70 -52.86
C SER A 13 15.43 -4.74 -54.39
N LEU A 14 14.79 -3.79 -55.09
CA LEU A 14 15.24 -3.25 -56.39
C LEU A 14 14.45 -1.97 -56.79
N ARG A 15 15.24 -0.94 -57.11
CA ARG A 15 15.07 0.28 -57.95
C ARG A 15 14.14 0.08 -59.19
N THR A 16 13.57 1.06 -59.92
CA THR A 16 13.61 2.53 -60.06
C THR A 16 12.53 2.94 -61.10
N ASN A 17 12.17 4.23 -61.11
CA ASN A 17 11.71 5.08 -62.23
C ASN A 17 10.21 5.45 -62.39
N ASP A 18 10.10 6.78 -62.53
CA ASP A 18 9.17 7.63 -63.27
C ASP A 18 7.82 8.06 -62.68
N ALA A 19 7.76 9.39 -62.53
CA ALA A 19 6.66 10.20 -62.04
C ALA A 19 5.66 10.56 -63.14
N PRO A 20 4.42 10.92 -62.76
CA PRO A 20 3.63 11.91 -63.48
C PRO A 20 3.64 13.25 -62.75
N SER A 21 3.97 14.30 -63.49
CA SER A 21 3.98 15.70 -63.12
C SER A 21 2.59 16.23 -62.75
N LEU A 22 2.47 16.87 -61.58
CA LEU A 22 1.32 17.66 -61.16
C LEU A 22 1.67 19.16 -61.16
N PRO A 23 0.71 20.06 -61.46
CA PRO A 23 0.98 21.42 -61.89
C PRO A 23 1.47 22.34 -60.76
N SER A 24 2.34 23.28 -61.13
CA SER A 24 2.91 24.31 -60.26
C SER A 24 1.81 25.18 -59.65
N ARG A 25 1.60 25.06 -58.34
CA ARG A 25 0.80 26.01 -57.57
C ARG A 25 1.75 26.99 -56.89
N SER A 26 1.69 28.24 -57.32
CA SER A 26 2.45 29.36 -56.79
C SER A 26 2.39 29.42 -55.27
N ALA A 27 3.56 29.55 -54.63
CA ALA A 27 3.70 29.66 -53.19
C ALA A 27 3.06 30.97 -52.69
N PRO A 28 2.31 30.96 -51.56
CA PRO A 28 2.04 32.17 -50.83
C PRO A 28 3.34 32.60 -50.11
N THR A 29 3.92 33.71 -50.56
CA THR A 29 4.96 34.45 -49.86
C THR A 29 4.37 35.05 -48.58
N SER A 30 4.43 34.29 -47.49
CA SER A 30 4.38 34.82 -46.14
C SER A 30 5.73 34.51 -45.48
N PRO A 31 6.39 35.47 -44.82
CA PRO A 31 7.67 35.22 -44.19
C PRO A 31 7.50 34.13 -43.12
N VAL A 32 8.23 33.03 -43.28
CA VAL A 32 8.38 32.02 -42.23
C VAL A 32 9.10 32.70 -41.07
N GLN A 33 8.35 33.15 -40.07
CA GLN A 33 8.92 33.44 -38.77
C GLN A 33 9.48 32.12 -38.23
N THR A 34 10.81 32.02 -38.17
CA THR A 34 11.49 31.03 -37.37
C THR A 34 11.02 31.22 -35.93
N ARG A 35 10.06 30.40 -35.49
CA ARG A 35 9.77 30.27 -34.06
C ARG A 35 11.02 29.66 -33.45
N ASN A 36 11.86 30.50 -32.86
CA ASN A 36 12.87 30.09 -31.91
C ASN A 36 12.13 29.37 -30.77
N LEU A 37 12.07 28.04 -30.86
CA LEU A 37 11.68 27.23 -29.72
C LEU A 37 12.67 27.56 -28.60
N PRO A 38 12.20 27.85 -27.38
CA PRO A 38 13.12 28.08 -26.26
C PRO A 38 14.06 26.87 -26.17
N PRO A 39 15.36 27.10 -25.88
CA PRO A 39 16.31 26.01 -25.74
C PRO A 39 15.76 25.00 -24.74
N ARG A 40 15.80 23.72 -25.11
CA ARG A 40 15.46 22.64 -24.18
C ARG A 40 16.26 22.89 -22.89
N PRO A 41 15.63 22.91 -21.71
CA PRO A 41 16.36 23.13 -20.46
C PRO A 41 17.55 22.19 -20.42
N SER A 42 18.75 22.74 -20.21
CA SER A 42 19.96 21.93 -20.12
C SER A 42 19.78 20.91 -19.01
N VAL A 43 20.12 19.66 -19.29
CA VAL A 43 20.19 18.62 -18.26
C VAL A 43 21.18 19.11 -17.19
N PRO A 44 20.80 19.16 -15.90
CA PRO A 44 21.69 19.66 -14.85
C PRO A 44 22.99 18.85 -14.76
N THR A 45 24.11 19.51 -14.46
CA THR A 45 25.38 18.79 -14.21
C THR A 45 25.31 18.01 -12.90
N PRO A 46 26.17 17.00 -12.68
CA PRO A 46 26.24 16.28 -11.40
C PRO A 46 26.39 17.20 -10.19
N GLU A 47 27.20 18.27 -10.30
CA GLU A 47 27.40 19.26 -9.24
C GLU A 47 26.13 20.07 -8.97
N GLN A 48 25.43 20.47 -10.03
CA GLN A 48 24.15 21.18 -9.91
C GLN A 48 23.07 20.29 -9.29
N LEU A 49 23.04 19.00 -9.62
CA LEU A 49 22.15 18.03 -8.97
C LEU A 49 22.47 17.90 -7.49
N GLN A 50 23.75 17.79 -7.13
CA GLN A 50 24.17 17.66 -5.73
C GLN A 50 23.84 18.93 -4.93
N ALA A 51 24.10 20.11 -5.49
CA ALA A 51 23.72 21.39 -4.88
C ALA A 51 22.19 21.50 -4.73
N GLY A 52 21.42 21.08 -5.73
CA GLY A 52 19.96 21.03 -5.67
C GLY A 52 19.46 20.12 -4.55
N LYS A 53 20.01 18.90 -4.45
CA LYS A 53 19.71 17.95 -3.37
C LYS A 53 19.93 18.58 -1.99
N ASN A 54 21.06 19.25 -1.78
CA ASN A 54 21.39 19.87 -0.49
C ASN A 54 20.43 21.01 -0.09
N ASN A 55 19.83 21.69 -1.07
CA ASN A 55 19.00 22.88 -0.87
C ASN A 55 17.48 22.63 -0.91
N LEU A 56 17.03 21.37 -0.87
CA LEU A 56 15.60 21.07 -0.74
C LEU A 56 15.03 21.71 0.54
N LYS A 57 13.75 22.09 0.50
CA LYS A 57 12.98 22.64 1.63
C LYS A 57 12.24 21.54 2.40
N PRO A 58 11.83 21.77 3.65
CA PRO A 58 11.01 20.82 4.42
C PRO A 58 9.63 20.54 3.81
N THR A 59 9.08 21.50 3.05
CA THR A 59 7.78 21.35 2.37
C THR A 59 7.85 20.53 1.09
N ASP A 60 9.05 20.11 0.67
CA ASP A 60 9.23 19.41 -0.59
C ASP A 60 8.67 17.99 -0.53
N TYR A 61 8.19 17.52 -1.68
CA TYR A 61 7.72 16.17 -1.88
C TYR A 61 8.40 15.56 -3.12
N GLY A 62 8.45 14.24 -3.17
CA GLY A 62 8.98 13.53 -4.32
C GLY A 62 7.90 12.76 -5.06
N VAL A 63 8.08 12.65 -6.38
CA VAL A 63 7.26 11.81 -7.25
C VAL A 63 7.81 10.39 -7.22
N VAL A 64 6.99 9.44 -6.76
CA VAL A 64 7.35 8.02 -6.67
C VAL A 64 7.21 7.28 -8.01
N HIS A 65 6.27 7.71 -8.85
CA HIS A 65 6.07 7.20 -10.21
C HIS A 65 5.29 8.26 -11.02
N PRO A 66 5.57 8.44 -12.33
CA PRO A 66 4.86 9.42 -13.16
C PRO A 66 3.33 9.23 -13.18
N ASP A 67 2.87 7.97 -13.17
CA ASP A 67 1.44 7.65 -13.28
C ASP A 67 0.71 7.63 -11.92
N LEU A 68 1.43 7.74 -10.80
CA LEU A 68 0.86 7.70 -9.46
C LEU A 68 0.82 9.10 -8.85
N GLN A 69 -0.14 9.92 -9.30
CA GLN A 69 -0.22 11.31 -8.87
C GLN A 69 -0.58 11.49 -7.37
N GLY A 70 -1.34 10.56 -6.82
CA GLY A 70 -1.80 10.56 -5.44
C GLY A 70 -0.84 9.91 -4.43
N ILE A 71 0.35 9.48 -4.85
CA ILE A 71 1.34 8.87 -3.97
C ILE A 71 2.63 9.70 -4.03
N ARG A 72 3.11 10.14 -2.88
CA ARG A 72 4.26 11.06 -2.80
C ARG A 72 5.19 10.69 -1.65
N THR A 73 6.49 10.85 -1.85
CA THR A 73 7.40 10.90 -0.71
C THR A 73 7.28 12.25 -0.02
N ARG A 74 7.41 12.26 1.30
CA ARG A 74 7.41 13.46 2.13
C ARG A 74 8.67 13.50 2.96
N ARG A 75 9.18 14.71 3.16
CA ARG A 75 10.37 14.94 3.95
C ARG A 75 10.03 15.01 5.43
N ASP A 76 10.71 14.23 6.24
CA ASP A 76 10.57 14.28 7.69
C ASP A 76 11.25 15.52 8.29
N SER A 77 10.73 15.97 9.44
CA SER A 77 11.36 17.03 10.24
C SER A 77 12.77 16.59 10.66
N GLY A 78 13.78 17.37 10.29
CA GLY A 78 15.18 17.07 10.57
C GLY A 78 15.91 16.21 9.53
N GLN A 79 15.22 15.68 8.52
CA GLN A 79 15.88 15.00 7.41
C GLN A 79 16.62 16.04 6.55
N ALA A 80 17.90 15.83 6.23
CA ALA A 80 18.63 16.73 5.32
C ALA A 80 18.11 16.61 3.88
N GLY A 81 18.32 17.64 3.05
CA GLY A 81 17.79 17.65 1.68
C GLY A 81 18.32 16.49 0.83
N HIS A 82 19.62 16.22 0.90
CA HIS A 82 20.22 15.10 0.16
C HIS A 82 19.72 13.74 0.63
N GLN A 83 19.53 13.56 1.95
CA GLN A 83 18.95 12.34 2.50
C GLN A 83 17.52 12.11 1.97
N PHE A 84 16.73 13.18 1.89
CA PHE A 84 15.38 13.10 1.33
C PHE A 84 15.37 12.80 -0.18
N ALA A 85 16.31 13.36 -0.94
CA ALA A 85 16.46 13.07 -2.35
C ALA A 85 16.85 11.61 -2.61
N ASP A 86 17.77 11.07 -1.82
CA ASP A 86 18.20 9.67 -1.93
C ASP A 86 17.09 8.71 -1.51
N PHE A 87 16.37 9.02 -0.43
CA PHE A 87 15.16 8.31 -0.03
C PHE A 87 14.09 8.32 -1.14
N THR A 88 13.82 9.48 -1.74
CA THR A 88 12.86 9.61 -2.85
C THR A 88 13.29 8.77 -4.06
N SER A 89 14.59 8.76 -4.37
CA SER A 89 15.14 7.92 -5.43
C SER A 89 14.88 6.44 -5.14
N ASP A 90 15.16 5.99 -3.91
CA ASP A 90 14.96 4.59 -3.53
C ASP A 90 13.48 4.17 -3.56
N VAL A 91 12.57 5.00 -3.03
CA VAL A 91 11.12 4.75 -3.13
C VAL A 91 10.66 4.70 -4.58
N ARG A 92 11.20 5.55 -5.46
CA ARG A 92 10.90 5.50 -6.91
C ARG A 92 11.35 4.19 -7.54
N HIS A 93 12.56 3.73 -7.25
CA HIS A 93 13.05 2.44 -7.75
C HIS A 93 12.21 1.27 -7.22
N SER A 94 11.90 1.26 -5.92
CA SER A 94 11.03 0.25 -5.29
C SER A 94 9.62 0.26 -5.88
N THR A 95 9.06 1.44 -6.14
CA THR A 95 7.74 1.57 -6.79
C THR A 95 7.79 1.05 -8.22
N GLY A 96 8.83 1.39 -9.00
CA GLY A 96 9.01 0.87 -10.36
C GLY A 96 9.17 -0.64 -10.40
N ALA A 97 9.93 -1.22 -9.46
CA ALA A 97 10.06 -2.67 -9.31
C ALA A 97 8.72 -3.31 -8.96
N LEU A 98 8.00 -2.81 -7.94
CA LEU A 98 6.68 -3.30 -7.56
C LEU A 98 5.68 -3.26 -8.72
N MET A 99 5.65 -2.15 -9.47
CA MET A 99 4.73 -1.97 -10.60
C MET A 99 5.15 -2.69 -11.88
N SER A 100 6.31 -3.35 -11.90
CA SER A 100 6.78 -4.11 -13.07
C SER A 100 6.04 -5.43 -13.28
N GLN A 101 5.29 -5.88 -12.27
CA GLN A 101 4.47 -7.09 -12.31
C GLN A 101 2.97 -6.77 -12.10
N PRO A 102 2.05 -7.66 -12.53
CA PRO A 102 0.62 -7.35 -12.58
C PRO A 102 -0.05 -7.01 -11.24
N ASN A 103 0.21 -7.76 -10.16
CA ASN A 103 -0.43 -7.51 -8.86
C ASN A 103 0.09 -6.24 -8.21
N GLY A 104 1.41 -6.02 -8.21
CA GLY A 104 1.99 -4.77 -7.73
C GLY A 104 1.55 -3.56 -8.54
N ASN A 105 1.43 -3.68 -9.87
CA ASN A 105 0.87 -2.62 -10.73
C ASN A 105 -0.58 -2.29 -10.37
N ARG A 106 -1.42 -3.33 -10.23
CA ARG A 106 -2.84 -3.19 -9.89
C ARG A 106 -3.02 -2.58 -8.50
N LEU A 107 -2.28 -3.06 -7.50
CA LEU A 107 -2.27 -2.51 -6.14
C LEU A 107 -2.03 -1.00 -6.15
N MET A 108 -0.94 -0.57 -6.78
CA MET A 108 -0.56 0.85 -6.75
C MET A 108 -1.53 1.72 -7.55
N THR A 109 -2.04 1.20 -8.68
CA THR A 109 -3.01 1.91 -9.53
C THR A 109 -4.36 2.07 -8.82
N GLU A 110 -4.90 1.00 -8.22
CA GLU A 110 -6.16 1.07 -7.48
C GLU A 110 -6.03 1.97 -6.25
N LEU A 111 -4.94 1.86 -5.49
CA LEU A 111 -4.65 2.75 -4.37
C LEU A 111 -4.65 4.22 -4.84
N ASN A 112 -3.87 4.53 -5.88
CA ASN A 112 -3.82 5.88 -6.45
C ASN A 112 -5.21 6.38 -6.91
N GLY A 113 -6.03 5.51 -7.51
CA GLY A 113 -7.40 5.82 -7.92
C GLY A 113 -8.32 6.27 -6.78
N ARG A 114 -8.04 5.86 -5.53
CA ARG A 114 -8.82 6.25 -4.34
C ARG A 114 -8.55 7.68 -3.84
N THR A 115 -7.58 8.40 -4.42
CA THR A 115 -7.14 9.72 -3.92
C THR A 115 -8.28 10.71 -3.67
N GLN A 116 -9.22 10.86 -4.62
CA GLN A 116 -10.34 11.78 -4.44
C GLN A 116 -11.40 11.23 -3.47
N ALA A 117 -11.68 9.93 -3.55
CA ALA A 117 -12.71 9.29 -2.72
C ALA A 117 -12.41 9.41 -1.22
N VAL A 118 -11.14 9.28 -0.83
CA VAL A 118 -10.71 9.38 0.59
C VAL A 118 -10.39 10.82 1.02
N ASN A 119 -10.53 11.80 0.12
CA ASN A 119 -10.32 13.22 0.39
C ASN A 119 -11.50 14.07 -0.11
N PRO A 120 -12.75 13.80 0.34
CA PRO A 120 -13.93 14.44 -0.21
C PRO A 120 -13.90 15.95 0.00
N GLY A 121 -14.07 16.72 -1.09
CA GLY A 121 -14.11 18.18 -1.06
C GLY A 121 -12.77 18.87 -0.82
N LEU A 122 -11.67 18.12 -0.69
CA LEU A 122 -10.33 18.69 -0.54
C LEU A 122 -9.67 18.89 -1.90
N VAL A 123 -8.92 19.98 -2.03
CA VAL A 123 -8.13 20.29 -3.24
C VAL A 123 -6.68 20.45 -2.83
N GLY A 124 -5.79 19.73 -3.51
CA GLY A 124 -4.35 19.84 -3.30
C GLY A 124 -3.80 21.15 -3.87
N THR A 125 -2.66 21.58 -3.35
CA THR A 125 -1.89 22.71 -3.90
C THR A 125 -0.64 22.21 -4.61
N GLN A 126 0.03 23.07 -5.36
CA GLN A 126 1.32 22.74 -5.98
C GLN A 126 2.36 22.29 -4.94
N ASN A 127 2.35 22.87 -3.74
CA ASN A 127 3.32 22.56 -2.68
C ASN A 127 2.85 21.42 -1.77
N LYS A 128 1.54 21.21 -1.65
CA LYS A 128 0.93 20.12 -0.90
C LYS A 128 -0.11 19.41 -1.77
N PRO A 129 0.33 18.58 -2.73
CA PRO A 129 -0.57 17.82 -3.57
C PRO A 129 -1.45 16.91 -2.71
N LEU A 130 -2.67 16.70 -3.18
CA LEU A 130 -3.62 15.77 -2.58
C LEU A 130 -3.13 14.35 -2.81
N THR A 131 -3.10 13.54 -1.76
CA THR A 131 -2.56 12.19 -1.82
C THR A 131 -3.49 11.21 -1.14
N VAL A 132 -3.52 9.97 -1.65
CA VAL A 132 -4.01 8.81 -0.92
C VAL A 132 -2.94 8.30 0.05
N ALA A 133 -1.66 8.37 -0.33
CA ALA A 133 -0.54 7.85 0.46
C ALA A 133 0.64 8.81 0.46
N ASP A 134 1.13 9.14 1.64
CA ASP A 134 2.37 9.86 1.85
C ASP A 134 3.44 8.91 2.41
N VAL A 135 4.59 8.80 1.76
CA VAL A 135 5.69 7.87 2.12
C VAL A 135 6.82 8.65 2.80
N TYR A 136 7.19 8.22 4.00
CA TYR A 136 8.22 8.82 4.86
C TYR A 136 9.33 7.81 5.14
N SER A 137 10.50 8.30 5.55
CA SER A 137 11.61 7.41 5.88
C SER A 137 11.37 6.74 7.23
N GLY A 138 11.55 5.43 7.26
CA GLY A 138 11.46 4.58 8.45
C GLY A 138 12.77 4.48 9.22
N ARG A 139 13.85 5.16 8.80
CA ARG A 139 15.21 4.98 9.34
C ARG A 139 15.34 5.15 10.86
N ASN A 140 14.46 5.90 11.51
CA ASN A 140 14.52 6.11 12.97
C ASN A 140 13.23 5.64 13.68
N ALA A 141 12.47 4.77 13.02
CA ALA A 141 11.17 4.33 13.47
C ALA A 141 11.27 3.00 14.24
N SER A 142 11.01 3.01 15.55
CA SER A 142 10.80 1.79 16.35
C SER A 142 9.38 1.27 16.11
N ILE A 143 9.09 0.58 14.99
CA ILE A 143 7.68 0.37 14.64
C ILE A 143 7.38 -1.04 14.12
N PRO A 144 6.61 -1.85 14.88
CA PRO A 144 5.52 -2.61 14.28
C PRO A 144 4.37 -1.63 13.93
N ASN A 145 3.88 -1.68 12.70
CA ASN A 145 2.93 -0.75 12.02
C ASN A 145 3.56 0.47 11.31
N ALA A 146 4.37 0.23 10.28
CA ALA A 146 4.93 1.31 9.47
C ALA A 146 3.89 1.89 8.46
N ASN A 147 2.59 1.73 8.74
CA ASN A 147 1.48 2.41 8.08
C ASN A 147 0.52 2.97 9.15
N ALA A 148 -0.02 4.16 8.91
CA ALA A 148 -1.10 4.71 9.72
C ALA A 148 -2.15 5.43 8.84
N PRO A 149 -3.46 5.21 9.06
CA PRO A 149 -4.50 6.05 8.49
C PRO A 149 -4.32 7.51 8.92
N ARG A 150 -4.52 8.44 7.99
CA ARG A 150 -4.57 9.88 8.24
C ARG A 150 -5.99 10.29 8.58
N TYR A 151 -6.18 10.84 9.76
CA TYR A 151 -7.48 11.22 10.33
C TYR A 151 -7.39 12.56 11.07
N ASP A 152 -8.54 13.07 11.51
CA ASP A 152 -8.70 14.38 12.14
C ASP A 152 -8.36 14.43 13.65
N GLY A 153 -7.76 13.36 14.19
CA GLY A 153 -7.50 13.22 15.63
C GLY A 153 -8.66 12.64 16.42
N THR A 154 -9.81 12.35 15.80
CA THR A 154 -10.98 11.77 16.47
C THR A 154 -11.15 10.27 16.17
N TYR A 155 -11.76 9.55 17.12
CA TYR A 155 -12.13 8.14 16.90
C TYR A 155 -13.12 7.96 15.74
N ALA A 156 -14.11 8.84 15.61
CA ALA A 156 -15.06 8.80 14.50
C ALA A 156 -14.37 9.04 13.14
N GLY A 157 -13.35 9.90 13.13
CA GLY A 157 -12.49 10.13 11.98
C GLY A 157 -11.76 8.86 11.57
N ILE A 158 -11.05 8.21 12.49
CA ILE A 158 -10.22 7.02 12.19
C ILE A 158 -11.04 5.76 11.88
N GLN A 159 -12.24 5.63 12.44
CA GLN A 159 -13.17 4.51 12.19
C GLN A 159 -13.45 4.27 10.71
N LYS A 160 -13.34 5.31 9.87
CA LYS A 160 -13.57 5.21 8.42
C LYS A 160 -12.59 4.27 7.72
N ALA A 161 -11.39 4.03 8.27
CA ALA A 161 -10.41 3.10 7.68
C ALA A 161 -10.78 1.62 7.87
N TYR A 162 -11.64 1.32 8.84
CA TYR A 162 -11.86 -0.04 9.31
C TYR A 162 -13.21 -0.56 8.89
N ARG A 163 -13.27 -1.89 8.74
CA ARG A 163 -14.54 -2.59 8.64
C ARG A 163 -15.10 -2.90 10.02
N TYR A 164 -16.42 -2.95 10.10
CA TYR A 164 -17.16 -3.37 11.28
C TYR A 164 -18.32 -4.25 10.87
N ASP A 165 -18.51 -5.39 11.55
CA ASP A 165 -19.63 -6.31 11.33
C ASP A 165 -19.84 -6.68 9.84
N GLY A 166 -18.77 -6.95 9.09
CA GLY A 166 -18.82 -7.30 7.67
C GLY A 166 -18.83 -6.11 6.73
N THR A 167 -18.92 -4.89 7.25
CA THR A 167 -19.22 -3.70 6.44
C THR A 167 -17.99 -2.82 6.29
N PRO A 168 -17.54 -2.54 5.06
CA PRO A 168 -16.45 -1.59 4.82
C PRO A 168 -16.80 -0.16 5.25
N GLY A 169 -15.83 0.54 5.82
CA GLY A 169 -15.89 1.99 6.05
C GLY A 169 -15.71 2.80 4.76
N ALA A 170 -15.75 4.13 4.89
CA ALA A 170 -15.55 5.05 3.76
C ALA A 170 -14.11 5.04 3.19
N GLY A 171 -13.16 4.58 4.01
CA GLY A 171 -11.74 4.60 3.77
C GLY A 171 -11.05 5.90 4.20
N LEU A 172 -9.74 5.82 4.41
CA LEU A 172 -8.88 6.95 4.75
C LEU A 172 -7.59 6.93 3.94
N PRO A 173 -7.01 8.12 3.66
CA PRO A 173 -5.66 8.18 3.17
C PRO A 173 -4.68 7.66 4.24
N SER A 174 -3.46 7.27 3.85
CA SER A 174 -2.46 6.71 4.77
C SER A 174 -1.13 7.48 4.75
N THR A 175 -0.40 7.34 5.83
CA THR A 175 1.03 7.65 5.97
C THR A 175 1.76 6.31 6.02
N LEU A 176 2.75 6.14 5.15
CA LEU A 176 3.60 4.95 5.08
C LEU A 176 4.99 5.35 5.56
N LYS A 177 5.60 4.50 6.35
CA LYS A 177 6.99 4.57 6.78
C LYS A 177 7.70 3.37 6.18
N TYR A 178 8.81 3.66 5.54
CA TYR A 178 9.55 2.69 4.76
C TYR A 178 10.99 2.70 5.25
N ASP A 179 11.48 1.62 5.88
CA ASP A 179 12.89 1.54 6.29
C ASP A 179 13.75 1.13 5.10
N GLU A 180 14.37 2.13 4.47
CA GLU A 180 15.26 1.91 3.33
C GLU A 180 16.57 1.14 3.68
N ARG A 181 16.89 0.95 4.98
CA ARG A 181 18.10 0.22 5.42
C ARG A 181 17.91 -1.28 5.56
N PHE A 182 16.67 -1.79 5.52
CA PHE A 182 16.38 -3.23 5.73
C PHE A 182 17.13 -4.17 4.75
N ASN A 183 17.78 -3.59 3.74
CA ASN A 183 18.50 -4.25 2.66
C ASN A 183 20.00 -4.52 2.91
N GLU A 184 20.62 -4.07 4.00
CA GLU A 184 22.03 -4.45 4.26
C GLU A 184 22.19 -5.95 4.56
N GLN A 185 21.08 -6.64 4.87
CA GLN A 185 21.06 -8.08 5.18
C GLN A 185 20.22 -8.92 4.20
N ASN A 186 19.30 -8.34 3.40
CA ASN A 186 18.43 -9.06 2.45
C ASN A 186 18.04 -8.20 1.21
N PRO A 187 18.93 -8.03 0.20
CA PRO A 187 18.79 -7.02 -0.86
C PRO A 187 17.55 -7.11 -1.78
N GLY A 188 16.85 -8.25 -1.81
CA GLY A 188 15.64 -8.46 -2.63
C GLY A 188 14.32 -7.96 -2.02
N ALA A 189 14.34 -7.30 -0.85
CA ALA A 189 13.14 -7.10 -0.03
C ALA A 189 12.56 -5.67 0.00
N ARG A 190 13.25 -4.65 -0.55
CA ARG A 190 12.79 -3.24 -0.48
C ARG A 190 11.43 -2.99 -1.13
N PHE A 191 11.27 -3.37 -2.39
CA PHE A 191 9.99 -3.22 -3.09
C PHE A 191 8.88 -4.03 -2.42
N ASN A 192 9.22 -5.20 -1.84
CA ASN A 192 8.28 -6.05 -1.14
C ASN A 192 7.83 -5.44 0.20
N SER A 193 8.75 -4.80 0.94
CA SER A 193 8.41 -4.03 2.14
C SER A 193 7.53 -2.83 1.80
N LEU A 194 7.86 -2.07 0.75
CA LEU A 194 6.96 -1.02 0.25
C LEU A 194 5.60 -1.59 -0.16
N GLY A 195 5.59 -2.75 -0.81
CA GLY A 195 4.39 -3.48 -1.20
C GLY A 195 3.52 -3.85 0.00
N HIS A 196 4.12 -4.38 1.06
CA HIS A 196 3.46 -4.70 2.33
C HIS A 196 2.76 -3.47 2.93
N GLU A 197 3.47 -2.35 3.09
CA GLU A 197 2.89 -1.11 3.61
C GLU A 197 1.83 -0.51 2.67
N SER A 198 1.98 -0.74 1.36
CA SER A 198 1.01 -0.32 0.34
C SER A 198 -0.26 -1.16 0.38
N VAL A 199 -0.19 -2.44 0.77
CA VAL A 199 -1.37 -3.28 1.02
C VAL A 199 -2.16 -2.73 2.20
N HIS A 200 -1.52 -2.39 3.33
CA HIS A 200 -2.21 -1.69 4.43
C HIS A 200 -2.84 -0.38 3.96
N ALA A 201 -2.12 0.42 3.16
CA ALA A 201 -2.65 1.66 2.63
C ALA A 201 -3.88 1.44 1.73
N TRP A 202 -3.88 0.39 0.90
CA TRP A 202 -5.03 0.01 0.08
C TRP A 202 -6.20 -0.41 0.95
N ARG A 203 -5.97 -1.20 2.00
CA ARG A 203 -7.02 -1.64 2.94
C ARG A 203 -7.64 -0.46 3.66
N ASN A 204 -6.81 0.45 4.19
CA ASN A 204 -7.26 1.70 4.80
C ASN A 204 -8.06 2.56 3.81
N ALA A 205 -7.58 2.72 2.57
CA ALA A 205 -8.24 3.55 1.55
C ALA A 205 -9.59 2.97 1.08
N ASN A 206 -9.80 1.66 1.27
CA ASN A 206 -11.05 0.97 0.96
C ASN A 206 -11.94 0.74 2.19
N GLY A 207 -11.50 1.15 3.39
CA GLY A 207 -12.29 0.99 4.61
C GLY A 207 -12.39 -0.47 5.07
N VAL A 208 -11.45 -1.32 4.68
CA VAL A 208 -11.47 -2.76 4.97
C VAL A 208 -10.35 -3.21 5.89
N ALA A 209 -9.63 -2.30 6.54
CA ALA A 209 -8.63 -2.69 7.54
C ALA A 209 -9.31 -3.30 8.78
N VAL A 210 -8.59 -4.17 9.51
CA VAL A 210 -9.07 -4.71 10.78
C VAL A 210 -8.97 -3.62 11.85
N SER A 211 -10.06 -3.38 12.56
CA SER A 211 -10.08 -2.35 13.61
C SER A 211 -9.20 -2.77 14.79
N PRO A 212 -8.27 -1.92 15.25
CA PRO A 212 -7.70 -2.07 16.58
C PRO A 212 -8.81 -1.84 17.63
N LEU A 213 -8.60 -2.33 18.85
CA LEU A 213 -9.64 -2.31 19.88
C LEU A 213 -9.99 -0.88 20.31
N GLU A 214 -8.99 0.00 20.34
CA GLU A 214 -9.09 1.38 20.82
C GLU A 214 -10.07 2.22 20.03
N VAL A 215 -10.22 1.92 18.74
CA VAL A 215 -11.08 2.67 17.81
C VAL A 215 -12.43 1.98 17.58
N SER A 216 -12.60 0.77 18.12
CA SER A 216 -13.85 0.02 18.03
C SER A 216 -15.00 0.74 18.75
N PRO A 217 -16.22 0.74 18.16
CA PRO A 217 -17.45 1.08 18.88
C PRO A 217 -17.63 0.29 20.19
N ARG A 218 -17.07 -0.92 20.28
CA ARG A 218 -17.17 -1.81 21.44
C ARG A 218 -16.01 -1.67 22.44
N ARG A 219 -15.15 -0.65 22.32
CA ARG A 219 -14.02 -0.43 23.26
C ARG A 219 -14.42 -0.34 24.75
N ASN A 220 -15.67 0.03 25.03
CA ASN A 220 -16.22 0.16 26.38
C ASN A 220 -17.01 -1.07 26.82
N ASP A 221 -16.91 -2.20 26.10
CA ASP A 221 -17.62 -3.43 26.46
C ASP A 221 -17.22 -3.87 27.89
N PRO A 222 -18.19 -4.25 28.75
CA PRO A 222 -17.93 -4.76 30.09
C PRO A 222 -16.91 -5.90 30.13
N LEU A 223 -16.87 -6.76 29.11
CA LEU A 223 -15.88 -7.86 29.02
C LEU A 223 -14.45 -7.36 28.83
N ILE A 224 -14.25 -6.13 28.39
CA ILE A 224 -12.93 -5.49 28.25
C ILE A 224 -12.62 -4.65 29.48
N GLN A 225 -13.60 -3.90 29.97
CA GLN A 225 -13.41 -2.94 31.07
C GLN A 225 -13.39 -3.58 32.46
N ASN A 226 -14.14 -4.67 32.67
CA ASN A 226 -14.30 -5.31 33.99
C ASN A 226 -13.41 -6.54 34.19
N ASN A 227 -12.75 -7.02 33.13
CA ASN A 227 -11.83 -8.16 33.21
C ASN A 227 -10.39 -7.69 33.38
N PRO A 228 -9.45 -8.60 33.74
CA PRO A 228 -8.04 -8.22 33.84
C PRO A 228 -7.54 -7.62 32.52
N PRO A 229 -6.56 -6.69 32.57
CA PRO A 229 -6.02 -6.02 31.38
C PRO A 229 -5.60 -6.95 30.24
N ILE A 230 -5.31 -8.22 30.56
CA ILE A 230 -4.93 -9.27 29.62
C ILE A 230 -5.98 -9.51 28.52
N VAL A 231 -7.28 -9.33 28.80
CA VAL A 231 -8.33 -9.56 27.79
C VAL A 231 -8.23 -8.53 26.67
N GLY A 232 -8.14 -7.25 27.03
CA GLY A 232 -7.92 -6.17 26.06
C GLY A 232 -6.62 -6.34 25.27
N GLN A 233 -5.54 -6.77 25.94
CA GLN A 233 -4.26 -7.05 25.27
C GLN A 233 -4.35 -8.19 24.25
N VAL A 234 -5.03 -9.29 24.58
CA VAL A 234 -5.19 -10.43 23.67
C VAL A 234 -6.08 -10.08 22.48
N ILE A 235 -7.18 -9.35 22.71
CA ILE A 235 -8.04 -8.85 21.62
C ILE A 235 -7.26 -7.89 20.71
N GLY A 236 -6.52 -6.94 21.31
CA GLY A 236 -5.70 -5.98 20.56
C GLY A 236 -4.60 -6.66 19.75
N HIS A 237 -3.88 -7.61 20.36
CA HIS A 237 -2.86 -8.41 19.67
C HIS A 237 -3.47 -9.23 18.53
N ARG A 238 -4.61 -9.88 18.77
CA ARG A 238 -5.32 -10.66 17.76
C ARG A 238 -5.74 -9.78 16.58
N ALA A 239 -6.36 -8.63 16.84
CA ALA A 239 -6.80 -7.71 15.78
C ALA A 239 -5.60 -7.21 14.96
N HIS A 240 -4.50 -6.84 15.62
CA HIS A 240 -3.25 -6.46 14.94
C HIS A 240 -2.71 -7.62 14.08
N MET A 241 -2.63 -8.83 14.61
CA MET A 241 -2.15 -9.99 13.85
C MET A 241 -3.10 -10.40 12.71
N GLN A 242 -4.40 -10.23 12.88
CA GLN A 242 -5.37 -10.47 11.81
C GLN A 242 -5.13 -9.51 10.63
N GLU A 243 -4.88 -8.22 10.91
CA GLU A 243 -4.50 -7.24 9.87
C GLU A 243 -3.23 -7.69 9.14
N GLU A 244 -2.19 -8.08 9.86
CA GLU A 244 -0.94 -8.59 9.28
C GLU A 244 -1.13 -9.88 8.48
N PHE A 245 -1.97 -10.81 8.96
CA PHE A 245 -2.23 -12.07 8.27
C PHE A 245 -2.97 -11.87 6.96
N GLU A 246 -3.89 -10.92 6.90
CA GLU A 246 -4.55 -10.55 5.66
C GLU A 246 -3.62 -9.79 4.71
N THR A 247 -2.80 -8.89 5.25
CA THR A 247 -1.79 -8.17 4.48
C THR A 247 -0.76 -9.12 3.86
N VAL A 248 -0.30 -10.12 4.61
CA VAL A 248 0.62 -11.14 4.09
C VAL A 248 -0.07 -12.07 3.08
N GLY A 249 -1.37 -12.32 3.23
CA GLY A 249 -2.12 -13.29 2.44
C GLY A 249 -2.17 -14.69 3.05
N MET A 250 -2.02 -14.79 4.38
CA MET A 250 -2.31 -16.02 5.15
C MET A 250 -3.79 -16.20 5.44
N LYS A 251 -4.56 -15.11 5.42
CA LYS A 251 -6.01 -15.09 5.45
C LYS A 251 -6.54 -14.22 4.32
N PRO A 252 -7.72 -14.53 3.75
CA PRO A 252 -8.34 -13.66 2.76
C PRO A 252 -8.80 -12.35 3.40
N THR A 253 -8.79 -11.27 2.63
CA THR A 253 -9.50 -10.04 3.01
C THR A 253 -11.00 -10.26 2.80
N PRO A 254 -11.85 -10.13 3.84
CA PRO A 254 -13.30 -10.20 3.68
C PRO A 254 -13.85 -9.04 2.84
N HIS A 255 -15.02 -9.25 2.24
CA HIS A 255 -15.84 -8.18 1.63
C HIS A 255 -15.07 -7.28 0.65
N THR A 256 -14.23 -7.89 -0.19
CA THR A 256 -13.41 -7.16 -1.14
C THR A 256 -14.28 -6.29 -2.05
N PRO A 257 -13.99 -4.98 -2.17
CA PRO A 257 -14.83 -4.04 -2.92
C PRO A 257 -14.81 -4.27 -4.44
N ASN A 258 -13.86 -5.07 -4.94
CA ASN A 258 -13.72 -5.34 -6.36
C ASN A 258 -14.67 -6.44 -6.83
N ARG A 259 -15.31 -6.22 -7.98
CA ARG A 259 -16.31 -7.15 -8.56
C ARG A 259 -15.75 -8.52 -8.92
N ASP A 260 -14.44 -8.62 -9.11
CA ASP A 260 -13.73 -9.87 -9.38
C ASP A 260 -13.23 -10.57 -8.10
N GLY A 261 -13.57 -10.02 -6.92
CA GLY A 261 -13.19 -10.57 -5.61
C GLY A 261 -11.72 -10.38 -5.25
N TRP A 262 -10.92 -9.67 -6.07
CA TRP A 262 -9.49 -9.51 -5.85
C TRP A 262 -9.18 -8.51 -4.71
N ALA A 263 -8.24 -8.89 -3.85
CA ALA A 263 -7.54 -8.00 -2.92
C ALA A 263 -6.03 -8.22 -2.99
N PRO A 264 -5.23 -7.15 -2.86
CA PRO A 264 -3.78 -7.26 -2.84
C PRO A 264 -3.32 -7.89 -1.53
N ASN A 265 -2.23 -8.66 -1.59
CA ASN A 265 -1.50 -9.14 -0.42
C ASN A 265 -0.02 -9.35 -0.77
N GLU A 266 0.83 -9.41 0.26
CA GLU A 266 2.28 -9.59 0.11
C GLU A 266 2.60 -10.87 -0.65
N ASN A 267 1.95 -12.00 -0.36
CA ASN A 267 2.24 -13.27 -1.02
C ASN A 267 1.97 -13.26 -2.53
N LEU A 268 0.96 -12.52 -3.02
CA LEU A 268 0.75 -12.32 -4.46
C LEU A 268 1.93 -11.55 -5.10
N ILE A 269 2.41 -10.50 -4.43
CA ILE A 269 3.58 -9.72 -4.86
C ILE A 269 4.84 -10.61 -4.84
N ARG A 270 5.04 -11.37 -3.77
CA ARG A 270 6.17 -12.29 -3.65
C ARG A 270 6.16 -13.34 -4.76
N GLN A 271 5.00 -13.92 -5.03
CA GLN A 271 4.83 -14.95 -6.05
C GLN A 271 5.23 -14.46 -7.45
N GLU A 272 4.74 -13.30 -7.87
CA GLU A 272 5.03 -12.76 -9.22
C GLU A 272 6.49 -12.29 -9.38
N HIS A 273 7.17 -12.01 -8.26
CA HIS A 273 8.58 -11.66 -8.23
C HIS A 273 9.52 -12.83 -7.91
N GLY A 274 9.00 -14.06 -7.82
CA GLY A 274 9.82 -15.25 -7.53
C GLY A 274 10.41 -15.29 -6.12
N LEU A 275 9.82 -14.57 -5.17
CA LEU A 275 10.22 -14.58 -3.76
C LEU A 275 9.50 -15.72 -3.00
N PRO A 276 10.14 -16.35 -2.00
CA PRO A 276 9.52 -17.40 -1.19
C PRO A 276 8.28 -16.87 -0.47
N LEU A 277 7.16 -17.57 -0.48
CA LEU A 277 5.94 -17.13 0.22
C LEU A 277 6.12 -17.14 1.75
N ARG A 278 5.41 -16.25 2.43
CA ARG A 278 5.34 -16.22 3.90
C ARG A 278 4.17 -17.04 4.40
N ASN A 279 4.45 -17.87 5.39
CA ASN A 279 3.47 -18.66 6.14
C ASN A 279 3.36 -18.22 7.62
N ASN A 280 4.09 -17.17 7.99
CA ASN A 280 4.05 -16.55 9.32
C ASN A 280 4.40 -15.06 9.22
N TYR A 281 4.02 -14.31 10.26
CA TYR A 281 4.43 -12.93 10.45
C TYR A 281 5.15 -12.80 11.79
N SER A 282 6.46 -12.51 11.77
CA SER A 282 7.30 -12.41 12.99
C SER A 282 7.22 -13.64 13.90
N GLY A 283 7.09 -14.84 13.31
CA GLY A 283 6.91 -16.10 14.05
C GLY A 283 5.48 -16.39 14.52
N GLU A 284 4.54 -15.49 14.26
CA GLU A 284 3.11 -15.69 14.54
C GLU A 284 2.40 -16.33 13.34
N THR A 285 1.44 -17.21 13.64
CA THR A 285 0.57 -17.86 12.66
C THR A 285 -0.89 -17.74 13.08
N PRO A 286 -1.85 -17.86 12.14
CA PRO A 286 -3.27 -17.91 12.47
C PRO A 286 -3.61 -18.93 13.57
N ALA A 287 -2.98 -20.10 13.55
CA ALA A 287 -3.22 -21.15 14.54
C ALA A 287 -2.76 -20.73 15.94
N LYS A 288 -1.55 -20.15 16.05
CA LYS A 288 -0.99 -19.70 17.34
C LYS A 288 -1.81 -18.58 17.99
N VAL A 289 -2.28 -17.62 17.19
CA VAL A 289 -3.16 -16.54 17.68
C VAL A 289 -4.53 -17.07 18.09
N ASN A 290 -5.08 -18.04 17.35
CA ASN A 290 -6.33 -18.71 17.72
C ASN A 290 -6.20 -19.50 19.03
N GLU A 291 -5.08 -20.21 19.24
CA GLU A 291 -4.81 -20.93 20.48
C GLU A 291 -4.76 -19.99 21.69
N LEU A 292 -4.01 -18.88 21.59
CA LEU A 292 -3.95 -17.86 22.64
C LEU A 292 -5.35 -17.33 22.99
N THR A 293 -6.16 -17.05 21.97
CA THR A 293 -7.54 -16.57 22.14
C THR A 293 -8.43 -17.64 22.80
N GLY A 294 -8.27 -18.90 22.37
CA GLY A 294 -8.99 -20.05 22.92
C GLY A 294 -8.69 -20.29 24.39
N ASN A 295 -7.43 -20.16 24.79
CA ASN A 295 -6.99 -20.32 26.18
C ASN A 295 -7.64 -19.26 27.11
N ILE A 296 -7.77 -18.02 26.64
CA ILE A 296 -8.48 -16.96 27.40
C ILE A 296 -9.98 -17.25 27.50
N ASN A 297 -10.61 -17.65 26.38
CA ASN A 297 -12.03 -18.00 26.37
C ASN A 297 -12.35 -19.14 27.34
N GLN A 298 -11.58 -20.23 27.32
CA GLN A 298 -11.84 -21.43 28.13
C GLN A 298 -11.41 -21.29 29.60
N GLY A 299 -10.30 -20.58 29.85
CA GLY A 299 -9.71 -20.47 31.18
C GLY A 299 -10.29 -19.30 31.98
N LEU A 300 -10.18 -18.09 31.46
CA LEU A 300 -10.45 -16.87 32.22
C LEU A 300 -11.92 -16.43 32.13
N LEU A 301 -12.55 -16.60 30.97
CA LEU A 301 -13.86 -16.02 30.68
C LEU A 301 -15.02 -17.02 30.77
N ASP A 302 -14.77 -18.31 30.63
CA ASP A 302 -15.81 -19.33 30.76
C ASP A 302 -16.10 -19.67 32.23
N GLN A 303 -16.94 -18.83 32.86
CA GLN A 303 -17.41 -18.98 34.24
C GLN A 303 -18.59 -19.96 34.41
N ARG A 304 -18.97 -20.69 33.36
CA ARG A 304 -20.09 -21.64 33.44
C ARG A 304 -19.77 -22.77 34.43
N SER A 305 -20.79 -23.30 35.11
CA SER A 305 -20.61 -24.44 36.02
C SER A 305 -20.20 -25.70 35.26
N TRP A 306 -19.55 -26.66 35.93
CA TRP A 306 -19.15 -27.94 35.32
C TRP A 306 -20.33 -28.68 34.65
N ALA A 307 -21.51 -28.63 35.27
CA ALA A 307 -22.72 -29.25 34.74
C ALA A 307 -23.16 -28.52 33.46
N THR A 308 -23.18 -27.19 33.47
CA THR A 308 -23.51 -26.37 32.30
C THR A 308 -22.54 -26.62 31.15
N LYS A 309 -21.23 -26.76 31.42
CA LYS A 309 -20.22 -27.08 30.41
C LYS A 309 -20.42 -28.46 29.76
N MET A 310 -21.00 -29.43 30.49
CA MET A 310 -21.31 -30.75 29.93
C MET A 310 -22.58 -30.77 29.07
N TRP A 311 -23.60 -29.98 29.43
CA TRP A 311 -24.87 -29.93 28.71
C TRP A 311 -24.84 -28.99 27.49
N ASP A 312 -24.10 -27.90 27.59
CA ASP A 312 -23.91 -26.93 26.51
C ASP A 312 -22.66 -27.31 25.69
N ARG A 313 -22.88 -28.17 24.68
CA ARG A 313 -21.81 -28.80 23.88
C ARG A 313 -21.13 -27.86 22.88
N ASN A 314 -21.72 -26.69 22.60
CA ASN A 314 -21.14 -25.76 21.62
C ASN A 314 -21.48 -24.28 21.96
N PRO A 315 -21.06 -23.79 23.13
CA PRO A 315 -21.22 -22.39 23.48
C PRO A 315 -20.48 -21.51 22.48
N GLU A 316 -21.10 -20.38 22.14
CA GLU A 316 -20.35 -19.31 21.50
C GLU A 316 -19.28 -18.80 22.48
N PRO A 317 -18.00 -18.75 22.10
CA PRO A 317 -16.95 -18.27 22.98
C PRO A 317 -17.24 -16.83 23.43
N PRO A 318 -17.00 -16.46 24.71
CA PRO A 318 -17.32 -15.11 25.21
C PRO A 318 -16.71 -13.95 24.40
N LEU A 319 -15.53 -14.17 23.81
CA LEU A 319 -14.87 -13.17 22.95
C LEU A 319 -15.34 -13.18 21.49
N GLN A 320 -16.06 -14.21 21.04
CA GLN A 320 -16.39 -14.40 19.63
C GLN A 320 -17.20 -13.23 19.04
N PRO A 321 -18.23 -12.68 19.74
CA PRO A 321 -18.95 -11.52 19.21
C PRO A 321 -18.05 -10.31 18.99
N MET A 322 -17.07 -10.08 19.89
CA MET A 322 -16.11 -8.98 19.78
C MET A 322 -15.14 -9.20 18.62
N ILE A 323 -14.62 -10.42 18.50
CA ILE A 323 -13.71 -10.81 17.42
C ILE A 323 -14.41 -10.64 16.07
N ASP A 324 -15.64 -11.14 15.95
CA ASP A 324 -16.44 -11.03 14.74
C ASP A 324 -16.68 -9.58 14.35
N HIS A 325 -16.94 -8.70 15.31
CA HIS A 325 -17.14 -7.28 15.05
C HIS A 325 -15.90 -6.57 14.49
N LEU A 326 -14.70 -6.98 14.91
CA LEU A 326 -13.43 -6.39 14.46
C LEU A 326 -12.92 -7.01 13.15
N GLU A 327 -13.14 -8.32 12.96
CA GLU A 327 -12.51 -9.10 11.90
C GLU A 327 -13.43 -9.42 10.72
N LYS A 328 -14.75 -9.48 10.89
CA LYS A 328 -15.67 -9.68 9.77
C LYS A 328 -15.96 -8.32 9.17
#